data_AF-A0A815XSX4-F1
#
_entry.id   AF-A0A815XSX4-F1
#
_cell.length_a   1.000
_cell.length_b   1.000
_cell.length_c   1.000
_cell.angle_alpha   90.00
_cell.angle_beta   90.00
_cell.angle_gamma   90.00
#
_symmetry.space_group_name_H-M   'P 1'
#
loop_
_entity.id
_entity.type
_entity.pdbx_description
1 polymer ?
#
loop_
_entity_poly.entity_id
_entity_poly.type
_entity_poly.pdbx_seq_one_letter_code
_entity_poly.pdbx_strand_id
1 'polypeptide(L)' 'MPILSSPQHHNKRLEQIITDHKNDTVLDLRSKNFTNKDAEIIAYYALGNNKTCITLYLDYNKIGGQ' A
#
# COMPACT_ATOMS: atom_id res chain seq x y z
N MET A 1 9.25 -7.20 -13.48
CA MET A 1 8.95 -6.12 -12.52
C MET A 1 10.23 -5.77 -11.80
N PRO A 2 10.58 -4.47 -11.62
CA PRO A 2 11.70 -4.11 -10.75
C PRO A 2 11.42 -4.65 -9.34
N ILE A 3 12.46 -5.18 -8.69
CA ILE A 3 12.38 -5.63 -7.31
C ILE A 3 12.33 -4.36 -6.47
N LEU A 4 11.17 -4.05 -5.88
CA LEU A 4 11.08 -2.96 -4.90
C LEU A 4 11.90 -3.36 -3.67
N SER A 5 12.84 -2.51 -3.27
CA SER A 5 13.55 -2.66 -2.00
C SER A 5 12.55 -2.64 -0.85
N SER A 6 12.84 -3.38 0.22
CA SER A 6 12.01 -3.38 1.43
C SER A 6 11.83 -1.96 1.96
N PRO A 7 10.63 -1.59 2.46
CA PRO A 7 10.37 -0.24 2.97
C PRO A 7 11.33 0.14 4.10
N GLN A 8 11.75 1.40 4.15
CA GLN A 8 12.64 1.90 5.22
C GLN A 8 11.90 2.11 6.55
N HIS A 9 10.57 2.19 6.49
CA HIS A 9 9.71 2.41 7.64
C HIS A 9 8.60 1.36 7.69
N HIS A 10 8.10 1.13 8.89
CA HIS A 10 7.00 0.20 9.14
C HIS A 10 5.75 0.94 9.57
N ASN A 11 4.62 0.53 9.01
CA ASN A 11 3.29 0.94 9.44
C ASN A 11 2.47 -0.32 9.65
N LYS A 12 2.53 -0.87 10.87
CA LYS A 12 1.89 -2.15 11.21
C LYS A 12 0.42 -2.18 10.85
N ARG A 13 -0.30 -1.06 10.98
CA ARG A 13 -1.73 -0.99 10.62
C ARG A 13 -1.93 -1.16 9.12
N LEU A 14 -1.14 -0.46 8.30
CA LEU A 14 -1.19 -0.57 6.85
C LEU A 14 -0.73 -1.95 6.38
N GLU A 15 0.36 -2.47 6.93
CA GLU A 15 0.88 -3.81 6.64
C GLU A 15 -0.18 -4.89 6.94
N GLN A 16 -0.87 -4.78 8.07
CA GLN A 16 -1.98 -5.66 8.45
C GLN A 16 -3.13 -5.55 7.44
N ILE A 17 -3.58 -4.33 7.11
CA ILE A 17 -4.67 -4.12 6.14
C ILE A 17 -4.34 -4.79 4.80
N ILE A 18 -3.14 -4.59 4.27
CA ILE A 18 -2.73 -5.17 2.98
C ILE A 18 -2.65 -6.71 3.08
N THR A 19 -2.14 -7.23 4.20
CA THR A 19 -2.02 -8.67 4.42
C THR A 19 -3.37 -9.36 4.53
N ASP A 20 -4.31 -8.75 5.23
CA ASP A 20 -5.66 -9.28 5.43
C ASP A 20 -6.45 -9.31 4.09
N HIS A 21 -6.14 -8.41 3.16
CA HIS A 21 -6.78 -8.29 1.84
C HIS A 21 -5.88 -8.81 0.69
N LYS A 22 -4.90 -9.67 0.98
CA LYS A 22 -3.90 -10.14 0.00
C LYS A 22 -4.46 -10.95 -1.18
N ASN A 23 -5.70 -11.43 -1.05
CA ASN A 23 -6.40 -12.23 -2.04
C ASN A 23 -7.52 -11.46 -2.75
N ASP A 24 -7.77 -10.21 -2.35
CA ASP A 24 -8.85 -9.42 -2.92
C ASP A 24 -8.42 -8.77 -4.23
N THR A 25 -9.34 -8.73 -5.18
CA THR A 25 -9.11 -8.07 -6.49
C THR A 25 -9.19 -6.55 -6.40
N VAL A 26 -9.72 -6.02 -5.30
CA VAL A 26 -9.85 -4.58 -5.03
C VAL A 26 -9.33 -4.28 -3.63
N LEU A 27 -8.39 -3.35 -3.53
CA LEU A 27 -7.86 -2.85 -2.26
C LEU A 27 -8.19 -1.36 -2.10
N ASP A 28 -9.03 -1.02 -1.13
CA ASP A 28 -9.44 0.37 -0.85
C ASP A 28 -8.67 0.95 0.34
N LEU A 29 -7.78 1.90 0.04
CA LEU A 29 -6.95 2.60 1.01
C LEU A 29 -7.25 4.11 1.06
N ARG A 30 -8.42 4.54 0.57
CA ARG A 30 -8.78 5.97 0.53
C ARG A 30 -8.96 6.60 1.90
N SER A 31 -8.66 7.89 2.01
CA SER A 31 -8.95 8.72 3.18
C SER A 31 -8.39 8.20 4.52
N LYS A 32 -7.19 7.58 4.50
CA LYS A 32 -6.55 7.00 5.71
C LYS A 32 -5.43 7.87 6.29
N ASN A 33 -5.19 9.05 5.71
CA ASN A 33 -4.06 9.93 6.04
C ASN A 33 -2.68 9.30 5.78
N PHE A 34 -2.57 8.35 4.84
CA PHE A 34 -1.27 7.78 4.48
C PHE A 34 -0.35 8.84 3.88
N THR A 35 0.91 8.78 4.26
CA THR A 35 1.98 9.74 3.92
C THR A 35 2.92 9.18 2.87
N ASN A 36 3.94 9.94 2.47
CA ASN A 36 4.98 9.49 1.56
C ASN A 36 5.72 8.23 2.04
N LYS A 37 5.88 8.05 3.36
CA LYS A 37 6.49 6.83 3.93
C LYS A 37 5.60 5.61 3.73
N ASP A 38 4.29 5.80 3.86
CA ASP A 38 3.31 4.75 3.69
C ASP A 38 3.17 4.33 2.22
N ALA A 39 3.43 5.25 1.28
CA ALA A 39 3.45 4.94 -0.15
C ALA A 39 4.52 3.90 -0.52
N GLU A 40 5.69 3.92 0.14
CA GLU A 40 6.74 2.90 -0.04
C GLU A 40 6.23 1.52 0.41
N ILE A 41 5.52 1.46 1.54
CA ILE A 41 4.92 0.23 2.08
C ILE A 41 3.83 -0.29 1.14
N ILE A 42 2.96 0.59 0.63
CA ILE A 42 1.93 0.25 -0.35
C ILE A 42 2.57 -0.33 -1.62
N ALA A 43 3.60 0.33 -2.15
CA ALA A 43 4.30 -0.16 -3.33
C ALA A 43 4.87 -1.57 -3.08
N TYR A 44 5.58 -1.77 -1.97
CA TYR A 44 6.19 -3.05 -1.67
C TYR A 44 5.16 -4.18 -1.44
N TYR A 45 4.21 -3.97 -0.51
CA TYR A 45 3.28 -5.03 -0.11
C TYR A 45 2.10 -5.19 -1.07
N ALA A 46 1.46 -4.10 -1.50
CA ALA A 46 0.25 -4.17 -2.33
C ALA A 46 0.56 -4.32 -3.84
N LEU A 47 1.65 -3.73 -4.35
CA LEU A 47 1.99 -3.86 -5.77
C LEU A 47 3.05 -4.94 -6.04
N GLY A 48 4.03 -5.10 -5.14
CA GLY A 48 5.08 -6.10 -5.28
C GLY A 48 4.62 -7.52 -4.93
N ASN A 49 3.90 -7.67 -3.81
CA ASN A 49 3.61 -8.98 -3.21
C ASN A 49 2.18 -9.49 -3.43
N ASN A 50 1.18 -8.60 -3.49
CA ASN A 50 -0.19 -9.02 -3.80
C ASN A 50 -0.30 -9.44 -5.28
N LYS A 51 -0.74 -10.67 -5.53
CA LYS A 51 -0.85 -11.25 -6.89
C LYS A 51 -2.27 -11.26 -7.44
N THR A 52 -3.24 -10.79 -6.66
CA THR A 52 -4.67 -10.86 -6.98
C THR A 52 -5.29 -9.48 -7.15
N CYS A 53 -4.74 -8.45 -6.49
CA CYS A 53 -5.22 -7.08 -6.56
C CYS A 53 -5.08 -6.51 -7.98
N ILE A 54 -6.23 -6.16 -8.57
CA ILE A 54 -6.35 -5.55 -9.90
C ILE A 54 -6.62 -4.05 -9.77
N THR A 55 -7.35 -3.64 -8.73
CA THR A 55 -7.71 -2.23 -8.49
C THR A 55 -7.22 -1.79 -7.12
N LEU A 56 -6.46 -0.69 -7.09
CA LEU A 56 -5.97 -0.07 -5.85
C LEU A 56 -6.48 1.38 -5.78
N TYR A 57 -7.26 1.71 -4.74
CA TYR A 57 -7.74 3.08 -4.51
C TYR A 57 -6.89 3.80 -3.44
N LEU A 58 -6.34 4.96 -3.78
CA LEU A 58 -5.44 5.75 -2.91
C LEU A 58 -5.88 7.20 -2.69
N ASP A 59 -7.02 7.61 -3.23
CA ASP A 59 -7.53 8.98 -3.15
C ASP A 59 -7.63 9.51 -1.71
N TYR A 60 -7.53 10.84 -1.58
CA TYR A 60 -7.68 11.54 -0.29
C TYR A 60 -6.69 11.10 0.80
N ASN A 61 -5.51 10.63 0.43
CA ASN A 61 -4.37 10.48 1.33
C ASN A 61 -3.44 11.70 1.26
N LYS A 62 -2.42 11.72 2.10
CA LYS A 62 -1.37 12.75 2.14
C LYS A 62 -0.12 12.32 1.36
N ILE A 63 -0.27 11.44 0.37
CA ILE A 63 0.79 11.00 -0.52
C ILE A 63 1.03 12.10 -1.55
N GLY A 64 2.29 12.50 -1.76
CA GLY A 64 2.67 13.64 -2.57
C GLY A 64 2.43 15.00 -1.92
N GLY A 65 1.79 15.04 -0.75
CA GLY A 65 1.73 16.22 0.11
C GLY A 65 3.08 16.44 0.81
N GLN A 66 3.50 17.70 0.92
CA GLN A 66 4.70 18.11 1.63
C GLN A 66 4.62 17.77 3.13
#